data_AF-X1VVR0-F1
#
_entry.id   AF-X1VVR0-F1
#
_cell.length_a   1.000
_cell.length_b   1.000
_cell.length_c   1.000
_cell.angle_alpha   90.00
_cell.angle_beta   90.00
_cell.angle_gamma   90.00
#
_symmetry.space_group_name_H-M   'P 1'
#
loop_
_entity.id
_entity.type
_entity.pdbx_description
1 polymer ?
#
loop_
_entity_poly.entity_id
_entity_poly.type
_entity_poly.pdbx_seq_one_letter_code
_entity_poly.pdbx_strand_id
1 'polypeptide(L)'
;FQNKSLGDTIFRVGRDLYRKLDKNERLVGPMLLAQRQGTPYNKIKRAFYAALDFKAKDEKGGMYPPDKVFFKREYPRGLENILKSVCRLSSHQDEEAKVMKEIAKGI
;
A
#
# COMPACT_ATOMS: atom_id res chain seq x y z
N PHE A 1 -7.45 -18.17 3.06
CA PHE A 1 -6.11 -18.40 3.67
C PHE A 1 -6.04 -19.62 4.60
N GLN A 2 -6.97 -20.59 4.55
CA GLN A 2 -6.96 -21.77 5.46
C GLN A 2 -6.41 -23.06 4.82
N ASN A 3 -6.03 -23.02 3.54
CA ASN A 3 -5.45 -24.18 2.88
C ASN A 3 -4.00 -24.40 3.37
N LYS A 4 -3.80 -25.47 4.15
CA LYS A 4 -2.52 -25.84 4.75
C LYS A 4 -1.46 -26.25 3.71
N SER A 5 -1.88 -26.69 2.53
CA SER A 5 -0.97 -27.17 1.47
C SER A 5 -0.36 -26.05 0.62
N LEU A 6 -0.83 -24.79 0.74
CA LEU A 6 -0.32 -23.68 -0.07
C LEU A 6 1.12 -23.27 0.27
N GLY A 7 1.57 -23.49 1.52
CA GLY A 7 2.94 -23.15 1.95
C GLY A 7 3.26 -21.65 1.94
N ASP A 8 2.24 -20.78 1.89
CA ASP A 8 2.41 -19.35 1.77
C ASP A 8 2.89 -18.70 3.06
N THR A 9 4.01 -17.99 3.00
CA THR A 9 4.49 -17.17 4.10
C THR A 9 3.97 -15.74 4.01
N ILE A 10 3.85 -15.08 5.15
CA ILE A 10 3.52 -13.65 5.23
C ILE A 10 4.54 -12.83 4.42
N PHE A 11 5.82 -13.19 4.46
CA PHE A 11 6.86 -12.57 3.63
C PHE A 11 6.53 -12.66 2.14
N ARG A 12 6.28 -13.88 1.63
CA ARG A 12 6.02 -14.11 0.20
C ARG A 12 4.77 -13.38 -0.27
N VAL A 13 3.70 -13.45 0.53
CA VAL A 13 2.40 -12.85 0.19
C VAL A 13 2.41 -11.34 0.38
N GLY A 14 3.22 -10.80 1.30
CA GLY A 14 3.21 -9.40 1.73
C GLY A 14 4.28 -8.50 1.10
N ARG A 15 5.39 -9.04 0.57
CA ARG A 15 6.45 -8.28 -0.11
C ARG A 15 6.01 -7.55 -1.39
N ASP A 16 6.87 -6.71 -1.95
CA ASP A 16 6.68 -5.98 -3.22
C ASP A 16 5.72 -4.79 -3.07
N LEU A 17 6.14 -3.85 -2.21
CA LEU A 17 5.36 -2.67 -1.81
C LEU A 17 5.09 -1.72 -2.98
N TYR A 18 6.06 -1.48 -3.86
CA TYR A 18 5.87 -0.61 -5.02
C TYR A 18 4.69 -1.06 -5.88
N ARG A 19 4.60 -2.35 -6.20
CA ARG A 19 3.50 -2.87 -6.99
C ARG A 19 2.18 -2.83 -6.22
N LYS A 20 2.16 -3.18 -4.94
CA LYS A 20 0.89 -3.30 -4.17
C LYS A 20 0.23 -2.00 -3.79
N LEU A 21 1.05 -0.96 -3.54
CA LEU A 21 0.58 0.37 -3.22
C LEU A 21 0.17 1.15 -4.46
N ASP A 22 0.48 0.65 -5.65
CA ASP A 22 0.10 1.26 -6.91
C ASP A 22 -1.41 1.49 -7.04
N LYS A 23 -1.82 2.62 -7.62
CA LYS A 23 -3.24 2.92 -7.88
C LYS A 23 -3.94 1.93 -8.80
N ASN A 24 -3.21 1.16 -9.58
CA ASN A 24 -3.80 0.13 -10.46
C ASN A 24 -3.84 -1.26 -9.79
N GLU A 25 -3.50 -1.37 -8.52
CA GLU A 25 -3.40 -2.63 -7.77
C GLU A 25 -4.34 -2.70 -6.56
N ARG A 26 -4.19 -3.79 -5.80
CA ARG A 26 -5.14 -4.30 -4.80
C ARG A 26 -5.48 -3.43 -3.58
N LEU A 27 -4.86 -2.26 -3.40
CA LEU A 27 -5.14 -1.37 -2.27
C LEU A 27 -5.69 -0.02 -2.73
N VAL A 28 -4.88 0.76 -3.45
CA VAL A 28 -5.25 2.12 -3.84
C VAL A 28 -6.32 2.12 -4.93
N GLY A 29 -6.28 1.18 -5.88
CA GLY A 29 -7.31 1.05 -6.91
C GLY A 29 -8.72 0.83 -6.34
N PRO A 30 -8.92 -0.14 -5.43
CA PRO A 30 -10.18 -0.31 -4.71
C PRO A 30 -10.62 0.91 -3.90
N MET A 31 -9.70 1.67 -3.29
CA MET A 31 -10.06 2.92 -2.60
C MET A 31 -10.59 3.98 -3.59
N LEU A 32 -9.96 4.13 -4.76
CA LEU A 32 -10.44 5.03 -5.82
C LEU A 32 -11.82 4.61 -6.32
N LEU A 33 -12.05 3.31 -6.54
CA LEU A 33 -13.36 2.81 -6.93
C LEU A 33 -14.42 3.07 -5.86
N ALA A 34 -14.11 2.78 -4.59
CA ALA A 34 -15.04 3.02 -3.49
C ALA A 34 -15.36 4.52 -3.34
N GLN A 35 -14.36 5.39 -3.50
CA GLN A 35 -14.53 6.85 -3.54
C GLN A 35 -15.48 7.29 -4.67
N ARG A 36 -15.35 6.71 -5.88
CA ARG A 36 -16.27 6.97 -6.99
C ARG A 36 -17.71 6.54 -6.72
N GLN A 37 -17.87 5.41 -6.05
CA GLN A 37 -19.17 4.83 -5.73
C GLN A 37 -19.78 5.38 -4.43
N GLY A 38 -19.15 6.38 -3.79
CA GLY A 38 -19.62 6.94 -2.52
C GLY A 38 -19.67 5.92 -1.38
N THR A 39 -18.87 4.85 -1.44
CA THR A 39 -18.91 3.74 -0.48
C THR A 39 -17.72 3.83 0.49
N PRO A 40 -17.90 3.52 1.79
CA PRO A 40 -16.80 3.52 2.75
C PRO A 40 -15.69 2.51 2.40
N TYR A 41 -14.43 2.90 2.57
CA TYR A 41 -13.26 2.06 2.35
C TYR A 41 -12.26 2.07 3.53
N ASN A 42 -12.74 2.35 4.73
CA ASN A 42 -11.95 2.39 5.97
C ASN A 42 -11.12 1.12 6.22
N LYS A 43 -11.68 -0.06 5.91
CA LYS A 43 -10.95 -1.34 6.02
C LYS A 43 -9.78 -1.45 5.05
N ILE A 44 -9.93 -0.90 3.84
CA ILE A 44 -8.86 -0.87 2.83
C ILE A 44 -7.81 0.18 3.22
N LYS A 45 -8.24 1.35 3.71
CA LYS A 45 -7.34 2.37 4.29
C LYS A 45 -6.48 1.79 5.42
N ARG A 46 -7.06 1.01 6.33
CA ARG A 46 -6.31 0.32 7.39
C ARG A 46 -5.28 -0.68 6.84
N ALA A 47 -5.63 -1.43 5.79
CA ALA A 47 -4.70 -2.33 5.12
C ALA A 47 -3.56 -1.57 4.40
N PHE A 48 -3.85 -0.41 3.81
CA PHE A 48 -2.84 0.48 3.24
C PHE A 48 -1.83 0.92 4.30
N TYR A 49 -2.29 1.37 5.47
CA TYR A 49 -1.39 1.72 6.58
C TYR A 49 -0.54 0.53 7.06
N ALA A 50 -1.14 -0.65 7.21
CA ALA A 50 -0.40 -1.85 7.57
C ALA A 50 0.68 -2.22 6.53
N ALA A 51 0.45 -1.91 5.24
CA ALA A 51 1.44 -2.12 4.19
C ALA A 51 2.63 -1.15 4.29
N LEU A 52 2.42 0.08 4.76
CA LEU A 52 3.51 1.05 4.97
C LEU A 52 4.54 0.55 6.01
N ASP A 53 4.10 -0.28 6.95
CA ASP A 53 4.92 -0.87 8.01
C ASP A 53 5.39 -2.30 7.72
N PHE A 54 5.14 -2.82 6.52
CA PHE A 54 5.43 -4.22 6.19
C PHE A 54 6.94 -4.48 6.11
N LYS A 55 7.51 -5.10 7.15
CA LYS A 55 8.94 -5.39 7.29
C LYS A 55 9.27 -6.88 7.47
N ALA A 56 8.37 -7.77 7.04
CA ALA A 56 8.61 -9.21 7.15
C ALA A 56 9.88 -9.62 6.39
N LYS A 57 10.52 -10.69 6.87
CA LYS A 57 11.76 -11.24 6.33
C LYS A 57 11.54 -12.66 5.82
N ASP A 58 12.35 -13.07 4.85
CA ASP A 58 12.43 -14.47 4.42
C ASP A 58 13.08 -15.36 5.48
N GLU A 59 13.19 -16.65 5.17
CA GLU A 59 13.81 -17.68 6.02
C GLU A 59 15.29 -17.40 6.33
N LYS A 60 15.96 -16.56 5.53
CA LYS A 60 17.36 -16.14 5.73
C LYS A 60 17.46 -14.81 6.47
N GLY A 61 16.35 -14.26 6.98
CA GLY A 61 16.31 -12.98 7.67
C GLY A 61 16.39 -11.76 6.74
N GLY A 62 16.24 -11.96 5.43
CA GLY A 62 16.32 -10.92 4.41
C GLY A 62 14.95 -10.31 4.09
N MET A 63 14.89 -8.98 4.02
CA MET A 63 13.76 -8.29 3.39
C MET A 63 13.88 -8.38 1.86
N TYR A 64 12.74 -8.36 1.16
CA TYR A 64 12.69 -8.32 -0.29
C TYR A 64 13.43 -7.08 -0.81
N PRO A 65 14.35 -7.18 -1.80
CA PRO A 65 15.22 -6.05 -2.15
C PRO A 65 14.47 -4.77 -2.57
N PRO A 66 13.39 -4.82 -3.37
CA PRO A 66 12.57 -3.63 -3.64
C PRO A 66 11.98 -2.98 -2.38
N ASP A 67 11.56 -3.77 -1.40
CA ASP A 67 11.00 -3.22 -0.15
C ASP A 67 12.10 -2.55 0.70
N LYS A 68 13.33 -3.08 0.68
CA LYS A 68 14.48 -2.38 1.28
C LYS A 68 14.70 -1.00 0.65
N VAL A 69 14.54 -0.90 -0.67
CA VAL A 69 14.64 0.38 -1.39
C VAL A 69 13.50 1.31 -0.99
N PHE A 70 12.27 0.81 -0.87
CA PHE A 70 11.12 1.58 -0.39
C PHE A 70 11.41 2.21 0.98
N PHE A 71 11.88 1.43 1.96
CA PHE A 71 12.21 1.96 3.30
C PHE A 71 13.42 2.89 3.33
N LYS A 72 14.37 2.73 2.39
CA LYS A 72 15.55 3.60 2.30
C LYS A 72 15.25 4.93 1.61
N ARG A 73 14.35 4.95 0.61
CA ARG A 73 14.15 6.10 -0.28
C ARG A 73 12.81 6.81 -0.10
N GLU A 74 11.72 6.05 -0.03
CA GLU A 74 10.37 6.61 -0.07
C GLU A 74 9.83 6.87 1.34
N TYR A 75 10.01 5.90 2.25
CA TYR A 75 9.51 5.99 3.61
C TYR A 75 10.00 7.24 4.38
N PRO A 76 11.29 7.63 4.34
CA PRO A 76 11.79 8.80 5.06
C PRO A 76 11.26 10.14 4.50
N ARG A 77 10.76 10.15 3.27
CA ARG A 77 10.17 11.35 2.63
C ARG A 77 8.71 11.57 3.02
N GLY A 78 8.14 10.65 3.80
CA GLY A 78 6.81 10.77 4.38
C GLY A 78 5.67 10.32 3.45
N LEU A 79 4.47 10.34 4.03
CA LEU A 79 3.24 9.81 3.42
C LEU A 79 2.89 10.52 2.11
N GLU A 80 3.03 11.84 2.03
CA GLU A 80 2.71 12.59 0.82
C GLU A 80 3.58 12.16 -0.36
N ASN A 81 4.89 11.96 -0.13
CA ASN A 81 5.79 11.43 -1.15
C ASN A 81 5.33 10.03 -1.59
N ILE A 82 5.04 9.12 -0.64
CA ILE A 82 4.56 7.76 -0.98
C ILE A 82 3.28 7.80 -1.84
N LEU A 83 2.33 8.67 -1.51
CA LEU A 83 1.08 8.79 -2.28
C LEU A 83 1.34 9.25 -3.72
N LYS A 84 2.30 10.16 -3.94
CA LYS A 84 2.63 10.67 -5.27
C LYS A 84 3.56 9.72 -6.05
N SER A 85 4.69 9.32 -5.46
CA SER A 85 5.75 8.57 -6.15
C SER A 85 5.47 7.08 -6.28
N VAL A 86 4.91 6.47 -5.23
CA VAL A 86 4.68 5.01 -5.18
C VAL A 86 3.26 4.68 -5.59
N CYS A 87 2.28 5.37 -5.03
CA CYS A 87 0.87 5.11 -5.36
C CYS A 87 0.47 5.73 -6.71
N ARG A 88 1.28 6.63 -7.26
CA ARG A 88 1.06 7.35 -8.53
C ARG A 88 -0.24 8.17 -8.54
N LEU A 89 -0.65 8.69 -7.38
CA LEU A 89 -1.79 9.60 -7.25
C LEU A 89 -1.39 11.03 -7.60
N SER A 90 -2.31 11.75 -8.23
CA SER A 90 -2.18 13.12 -8.68
C SER A 90 -3.17 14.00 -7.92
N SER A 91 -2.68 15.09 -7.33
CA SER A 91 -3.53 16.11 -6.72
C SER A 91 -4.33 16.94 -7.75
N HIS A 92 -4.03 16.79 -9.04
CA HIS A 92 -4.74 17.47 -10.14
C HIS A 92 -5.95 16.67 -10.64
N GLN A 93 -6.17 15.44 -10.16
CA GLN A 93 -7.37 14.68 -10.42
C GLN A 93 -8.25 14.66 -9.17
N ASP A 94 -9.49 15.12 -9.29
CA ASP A 94 -10.38 15.32 -8.15
C ASP A 94 -10.60 14.06 -7.31
N GLU A 95 -10.77 12.91 -7.96
CA GLU A 95 -10.96 11.62 -7.27
C GLU A 95 -9.72 11.21 -6.48
N GLU A 96 -8.54 11.29 -7.10
CA GLU A 96 -7.27 10.94 -6.49
C GLU A 96 -6.94 11.92 -5.34
N ALA A 97 -7.19 13.21 -5.52
CA ALA A 97 -7.02 14.23 -4.48
C ALA A 97 -7.93 13.99 -3.27
N LYS A 98 -9.17 13.53 -3.47
CA LYS A 98 -10.09 13.17 -2.37
C LYS A 98 -9.56 11.97 -1.58
N VAL A 99 -9.10 10.92 -2.26
CA VAL A 99 -8.49 9.76 -1.59
C VAL A 99 -7.22 10.15 -0.84
N MET A 100 -6.33 10.98 -1.44
CA MET A 100 -5.13 11.47 -0.77
C MET A 100 -5.47 12.24 0.51
N LYS A 101 -6.47 13.13 0.47
CA LYS A 101 -6.95 13.88 1.65
C LYS A 101 -7.53 12.96 2.71
N GLU A 102 -8.29 11.94 2.32
CA GLU A 102 -8.86 10.99 3.27
C GLU A 102 -7.80 10.11 3.94
N ILE A 103 -6.78 9.68 3.18
CA ILE A 103 -5.64 8.97 3.77
C ILE A 103 -4.90 9.91 4.72
N ALA A 104 -4.64 11.17 4.36
CA ALA A 104 -3.92 12.11 5.22
C ALA A 104 -4.55 12.35 6.60
N LYS A 105 -5.84 12.03 6.80
CA LYS A 105 -6.51 12.10 8.10
C LYS A 105 -6.07 11.02 9.10
N GLY A 106 -5.34 10.00 8.67
CA GLY A 106 -4.96 8.86 9.52
C GLY A 106 -5.98 7.72 9.50
N ILE A 107 -5.84 6.78 10.44
CA ILE A 107 -6.76 5.64 10.63
C ILE A 107 -8.02 6.11 11.34
#